data_AF-Q4RWT5-F1
#
_entry.id   AF-Q4RWT5-F1
#
_cell.length_a   1.000
_cell.length_b   1.000
_cell.length_c   1.000
_cell.angle_alpha   90.00
_cell.angle_beta   90.00
_cell.angle_gamma   90.00
#
_symmetry.space_group_name_H-M   'P 1'
#
loop_
_entity.id
_entity.type
_entity.pdbx_description
1 polymer ?
#
loop_
_entity_poly.entity_id
_entity_poly.type
_entity_poly.pdbx_seq_one_letter_code
_entity_poly.pdbx_strand_id
1 'polypeptide(L)'
;MKIKAAKEGLSPDLEPVESFMESSFPGCVQREKHYNTLQYKIASTSLARIFQLVVANKDRLSIEDYSVSQTTLDQVFVNFAKQQTGEEVDASLHRQKG
;
A
#
# COMPACT_ATOMS: atom_id res chain seq x y z
N MET A 1 2.24 -1.34 -3.67
CA MET A 1 2.07 -1.89 -5.03
C MET A 1 3.12 -1.24 -5.91
N LYS A 2 3.80 -2.00 -6.77
CA LYS A 2 4.83 -1.52 -7.68
C LYS A 2 4.38 -1.76 -9.12
N ILE A 3 4.50 -0.74 -9.96
CA ILE A 3 3.95 -0.72 -11.32
C ILE A 3 5.10 -0.77 -12.31
N LYS A 4 4.97 -1.66 -13.30
CA LYS A 4 5.93 -1.80 -14.38
C LYS A 4 5.75 -0.68 -15.40
N ALA A 5 6.84 -0.06 -15.83
CA ALA A 5 6.81 0.88 -16.94
C ALA A 5 6.59 0.16 -18.28
N ALA A 6 5.91 0.83 -19.22
CA ALA A 6 5.69 0.28 -20.56
C ALA A 6 7.00 0.00 -21.33
N LYS A 7 8.06 0.76 -21.02
CA LYS A 7 9.40 0.60 -21.59
C LYS A 7 10.46 1.02 -20.57
N GLU A 8 11.64 0.43 -20.64
CA GLU A 8 12.79 0.84 -19.83
C GLU A 8 13.13 2.32 -20.05
N GLY A 9 13.40 3.03 -18.94
CA GLY A 9 13.72 4.46 -18.94
C GLY A 9 12.51 5.41 -18.98
N LEU A 10 11.29 4.91 -19.14
CA LEU A 10 10.07 5.72 -19.05
C LEU A 10 9.48 5.70 -17.64
N SER A 11 8.74 6.75 -17.28
CA SER A 11 7.88 6.72 -16.09
C SER A 11 6.72 5.73 -16.31
N PRO A 12 6.38 4.91 -15.32
CA PRO A 12 5.20 4.07 -15.39
C PRO A 12 3.92 4.91 -15.40
N ASP A 13 2.89 4.38 -16.05
CA ASP A 13 1.55 4.94 -15.96
C ASP A 13 0.86 4.41 -14.70
N LEU A 14 0.55 5.32 -13.79
CA LEU A 14 -0.03 5.01 -12.48
C LEU A 14 -1.55 5.17 -12.46
N GLU A 15 -2.10 5.93 -13.42
CA GLU A 15 -3.52 6.31 -13.44
C GLU A 15 -4.46 5.10 -13.46
N PRO A 16 -4.20 4.04 -14.25
CA PRO A 16 -5.08 2.86 -14.26
C PRO A 16 -5.15 2.16 -12.90
N VAL A 17 -4.06 2.18 -12.13
CA VAL A 17 -4.03 1.60 -10.78
C VAL A 17 -4.72 2.52 -9.80
N GLU A 18 -4.50 3.83 -9.88
CA GLU A 18 -5.17 4.84 -9.06
C GLU A 18 -6.70 4.73 -9.21
N SER A 19 -7.22 4.74 -10.44
CA SER A 19 -8.65 4.57 -10.71
C SER A 19 -9.21 3.21 -10.29
N PHE A 20 -8.43 2.13 -10.45
CA PHE A 20 -8.84 0.81 -9.97
C PHE A 20 -9.00 0.78 -8.45
N MET A 21 -8.06 1.40 -7.72
CA MET A 21 -8.11 1.41 -6.26
C MET A 21 -9.30 2.23 -5.75
N GLU A 22 -9.54 3.42 -6.32
CA GLU A 22 -10.67 4.27 -5.95
C GLU A 22 -12.03 3.63 -6.23
N SER A 23 -12.17 2.94 -7.36
CA SER A 23 -13.41 2.25 -7.73
C SER A 23 -13.64 0.95 -6.97
N SER A 24 -12.58 0.17 -6.72
CA SER A 24 -12.68 -1.14 -6.07
C SER A 24 -12.77 -1.05 -4.55
N PHE A 25 -12.20 0.01 -3.97
CA PHE A 25 -12.14 0.24 -2.52
C PHE A 25 -12.59 1.67 -2.19
N PRO A 26 -13.90 1.96 -2.25
CA PRO A 26 -14.43 3.27 -1.93
C PRO A 26 -13.95 3.76 -0.55
N GLY A 27 -13.39 4.97 -0.51
CA GLY A 27 -12.81 5.54 0.71
C GLY A 27 -11.39 5.05 1.05
N CYS A 28 -10.71 4.34 0.15
CA CYS A 28 -9.28 4.09 0.31
C CYS A 28 -8.50 5.41 0.31
N VAL A 29 -7.40 5.46 1.07
CA VAL A 29 -6.55 6.64 1.20
C VAL A 29 -5.17 6.32 0.66
N GLN A 30 -4.75 7.03 -0.37
CA GLN A 30 -3.37 6.97 -0.85
C GLN A 30 -2.44 7.61 0.19
N ARG A 31 -1.44 6.85 0.65
CA ARG A 31 -0.47 7.28 1.66
C ARG A 31 0.84 7.72 1.03
N GLU A 32 1.30 6.98 0.03
CA GLU A 32 2.56 7.25 -0.64
C GLU A 32 2.41 7.07 -2.15
N LYS A 33 3.10 7.93 -2.89
CA LYS A 33 3.31 7.84 -4.33
C LYS A 33 4.77 8.16 -4.60
N HIS A 34 5.53 7.15 -5.02
CA HIS A 34 6.96 7.28 -5.27
C HIS A 34 7.34 6.60 -6.58
N TYR A 35 7.64 7.38 -7.62
CA TYR A 35 8.01 6.96 -8.98
C TYR A 35 7.12 5.88 -9.61
N ASN A 36 7.24 4.62 -9.18
CA ASN A 36 6.48 3.46 -9.64
C ASN A 36 5.72 2.73 -8.53
N THR A 37 5.74 3.25 -7.31
CA THR A 37 5.20 2.60 -6.13
C THR A 37 4.04 3.42 -5.57
N LEU A 38 2.93 2.75 -5.31
CA LEU A 38 1.74 3.30 -4.67
C LEU A 38 1.45 2.53 -3.38
N GLN A 39 1.05 3.26 -2.34
CA GLN A 39 0.62 2.69 -1.07
C GLN A 39 -0.77 3.22 -0.70
N TYR A 40 -1.66 2.31 -0.31
CA TYR A 40 -3.04 2.64 0.08
C TYR A 40 -3.37 2.07 1.45
N LYS A 41 -4.19 2.82 2.18
CA LYS A 41 -4.90 2.36 3.37
C LYS A 41 -6.36 2.12 3.00
N ILE A 42 -6.86 0.91 3.22
CA ILE A 42 -8.24 0.52 2.94
C ILE A 42 -8.93 0.20 4.27
N ALA A 43 -10.10 0.79 4.50
CA ALA A 43 -10.89 0.50 5.70
C ALA A 43 -11.79 -0.74 5.48
N SER A 44 -12.00 -1.50 6.55
CA SER A 44 -13.12 -2.46 6.67
C SER A 44 -13.28 -3.48 5.54
N THR A 45 -12.17 -3.91 4.92
CA THR A 45 -12.18 -4.91 3.84
C THR A 45 -11.33 -6.12 4.23
N SER A 46 -11.80 -7.33 3.93
CA SER A 46 -11.03 -8.55 4.23
C SER A 46 -9.76 -8.63 3.39
N LEU A 47 -8.67 -9.10 4.00
CA LEU A 47 -7.39 -9.28 3.32
C LEU A 47 -7.52 -10.19 2.09
N ALA A 48 -8.33 -11.25 2.22
CA ALA A 48 -8.64 -12.18 1.13
C ALA A 48 -9.28 -11.48 -0.08
N ARG A 49 -10.25 -10.57 0.15
CA ARG A 49 -10.90 -9.83 -0.94
C ARG A 49 -9.93 -8.88 -1.64
N ILE A 50 -9.10 -8.17 -0.88
CA ILE A 50 -8.08 -7.28 -1.46
C ILE A 50 -7.12 -8.11 -2.33
N PHE A 51 -6.62 -9.21 -1.78
CA PHE A 51 -5.69 -10.09 -2.48
C PHE A 51 -6.30 -10.64 -3.77
N GLN A 52 -7.54 -11.16 -3.72
CA GLN A 52 -8.25 -11.67 -4.91
C GLN A 52 -8.41 -10.60 -6.00
N LEU A 53 -8.82 -9.38 -5.63
CA LEU A 53 -9.01 -8.29 -6.59
C LEU A 53 -7.70 -7.85 -7.24
N VAL A 54 -6.61 -7.75 -6.45
CA VAL A 54 -5.29 -7.40 -6.98
C VAL A 54 -4.75 -8.50 -7.90
N VAL A 55 -4.84 -9.77 -7.48
CA VAL A 55 -4.43 -10.93 -8.32
C VAL A 55 -5.17 -10.93 -9.66
N ALA A 56 -6.49 -10.76 -9.63
CA ALA A 56 -7.33 -10.82 -10.83
C ALA A 56 -7.05 -9.68 -11.83
N ASN A 57 -6.46 -8.57 -11.38
CA ASN A 57 -6.21 -7.40 -12.21
C ASN A 57 -4.72 -7.10 -12.45
N LYS A 58 -3.81 -7.88 -11.85
CA LYS A 58 -2.37 -7.57 -11.84
C LYS A 58 -1.79 -7.34 -13.24
N ASP A 59 -2.13 -8.22 -14.19
CA ASP A 59 -1.52 -8.22 -15.52
C ASP A 59 -2.11 -7.08 -16.37
N ARG A 60 -3.43 -6.87 -16.26
CA ARG A 60 -4.14 -5.75 -16.90
C ARG A 60 -3.61 -4.39 -16.43
N LEU A 61 -3.25 -4.30 -15.16
CA LEU A 61 -2.78 -3.08 -14.51
C LEU A 61 -1.26 -2.92 -14.49
N SER A 62 -0.51 -3.85 -15.11
CA SER A 62 0.96 -3.86 -15.08
C SER A 62 1.56 -3.80 -13.66
N ILE A 63 0.90 -4.41 -12.68
CA ILE A 63 1.43 -4.51 -11.32
C ILE A 63 2.50 -5.60 -11.30
N GLU A 64 3.76 -5.23 -11.06
CA GLU A 64 4.88 -6.17 -11.00
C GLU A 64 5.05 -6.80 -9.62
N ASP A 65 4.75 -6.06 -8.56
CA ASP A 65 4.85 -6.53 -7.19
C ASP A 65 3.77 -5.89 -6.31
N TYR A 66 3.24 -6.64 -5.35
CA TYR A 66 2.33 -6.12 -4.36
C TYR A 66 2.44 -6.90 -3.05
N SER A 67 2.25 -6.17 -1.96
CA SER A 67 2.03 -6.72 -0.63
C SER A 67 0.72 -6.18 -0.09
N VAL A 68 0.02 -7.02 0.67
CA VAL A 68 -1.17 -6.62 1.42
C VAL A 68 -0.97 -7.07 2.85
N SER A 69 -1.10 -6.14 3.79
CA SER A 69 -0.95 -6.41 5.21
C SER A 69 -2.13 -5.82 5.98
N GLN A 70 -2.47 -6.44 7.11
CA GLN A 70 -3.45 -5.92 8.04
C GLN A 70 -2.70 -5.36 9.26
N THR A 71 -3.02 -4.13 9.65
CA THR A 71 -2.58 -3.57 10.92
C THR A 71 -3.27 -4.32 12.06
N THR A 72 -2.50 -4.89 12.98
CA THR A 72 -3.05 -5.62 14.14
C THR A 72 -3.65 -4.67 15.17
N LEU A 73 -4.45 -5.20 16.11
CA LEU A 73 -4.95 -4.40 17.22
C LEU A 73 -3.82 -3.75 18.02
N ASP A 74 -2.71 -4.44 18.27
CA ASP A 74 -1.51 -3.85 18.88
C ASP A 74 -1.00 -2.61 18.15
N GLN A 75 -0.91 -2.64 16.82
CA GLN A 75 -0.50 -1.47 16.05
C GLN A 75 -1.56 -0.35 16.06
N VAL A 76 -2.85 -0.68 16.15
CA VAL A 76 -3.92 0.32 16.36
C VAL A 76 -3.77 0.97 17.73
N PHE A 77 -3.51 0.18 18.78
CA PHE A 77 -3.26 0.67 20.13
C PHE A 77 -2.00 1.53 20.21
N VAL A 78 -0.90 1.10 19.59
CA VAL A 78 0.34 1.89 19.53
C VAL A 78 0.12 3.20 18.78
N ASN A 79 -0.56 3.19 17.63
CA ASN A 79 -0.87 4.43 16.92
C ASN A 79 -1.82 5.34 17.70
N PHE A 80 -2.76 4.77 18.45
CA PHE A 80 -3.65 5.54 19.31
C PHE A 80 -2.87 6.21 20.46
N ALA A 81 -1.99 5.46 21.12
CA ALA A 81 -1.11 5.98 22.17
C ALA A 81 -0.14 7.04 21.63
N LYS A 82 0.49 6.81 20.46
CA LYS A 82 1.38 7.78 19.80
C LYS A 82 0.69 9.11 19.47
N GLN A 83 -0.55 9.06 19.02
CA GLN A 83 -1.35 10.27 18.77
C GLN A 83 -1.67 11.05 20.06
N GLN A 84 -1.67 10.39 21.22
CA GLN A 84 -1.87 11.02 22.52
C GLN A 84 -0.58 11.55 23.15
N THR A 85 0.58 10.94 22.85
CA THR A 85 1.87 11.34 23.43
C THR A 85 2.67 12.32 22.57
N GLY A 86 2.32 12.54 21.30
CA GLY A 86 3.00 13.50 20.42
C GLY A 86 4.40 13.06 19.96
N GLU A 87 4.79 11.81 20.21
CA GLU A 87 6.12 11.29 19.88
C GLU A 87 6.10 10.46 18.60
N GLU A 88 6.57 11.05 17.50
CA GLU A 88 6.86 10.37 16.24
C GLU A 88 8.16 9.57 16.35
N VAL A 89 8.09 8.36 16.91
CA VAL A 89 9.26 7.47 16.93
C VAL A 89 9.28 6.61 15.67
N ASP A 90 10.21 6.96 14.78
CA ASP A 90 10.65 6.22 13.59
C ASP A 90 11.01 4.77 13.97
N ALA A 91 10.27 3.82 13.40
CA ALA A 91 10.45 2.40 13.66
C ALA A 91 11.55 1.76 12.79
N SER A 92 12.62 2.51 12.47
CA SER A 92 13.79 1.99 11.75
C SER A 92 14.85 1.45 12.71
N LEU A 93 14.45 0.60 13.66
CA LEU A 93 15.38 -0.23 14.42
C LEU A 93 14.93 -1.67 14.31
N HIS A 94 15.50 -2.37 13.33
CA HIS A 94 16.05 -3.73 13.47
C HIS A 94 16.61 -4.20 12.12
N ARG A 95 17.94 -4.20 11.96
CA ARG A 95 18.74 -5.33 11.43
C ARG A 95 20.21 -4.93 11.19
N GLN A 96 21.07 -5.21 12.15
CA GLN A 96 22.17 -6.18 11.98
C GLN A 96 22.87 -6.40 13.32
N LYS A 97 22.88 -7.66 13.77
CA LYS A 97 23.87 -8.19 14.70
C LYS A 97 25.18 -8.39 13.93
N GLY A 98 26.30 -8.03 14.54
CA GLY A 98 27.65 -8.22 14.04
C GLY A 98 28.61 -7.35 14.83
#